data_AF-A0A2G9G4U4-F1
#
_entry.id   AF-A0A2G9G4U4-F1
#
_cell.length_a   1.000
_cell.length_b   1.000
_cell.length_c   1.000
_cell.angle_alpha   90.00
_cell.angle_beta   90.00
_cell.angle_gamma   90.00
#
_symmetry.space_group_name_H-M   'P 1'
#
loop_
_entity.id
_entity.type
_entity.pdbx_description
1 polymer ?
#
loop_
_entity_poly.entity_id
_entity_poly.type
_entity_poly.pdbx_seq_one_letter_code
_entity_poly.pdbx_strand_id
1 'polypeptide(L)'
;MSCFGCCGEDDMHKPAGNGPYMTTNTAGNPAGYHTMETAQKDKQTITMQPVAVPAIPVEELKDITDNFGSTSLIGEGSYGRVYRGVLKSGQAAAIKKLDSSKQPDQEFLAQVSMVSRLKHDNVVGLLGYCVDGGLRVLAYEYAPNGSLHDILHGRKGVKGAQPGPATPKLSEDKVKQCVDARLNGEYPPKAVAKMAAVAALCVQYEADFRPNMSIVVKALQPLLNTRSGPPQ
;
A
#
# COMPACT_ATOMS: atom_id res chain seq x y z
N MET A 1 -32.08 -11.13 -18.76
CA MET A 1 -32.63 -12.43 -18.31
C MET A 1 -31.46 -13.26 -17.81
N SER A 2 -31.30 -13.58 -16.52
CA SER A 2 -32.16 -14.41 -15.64
C SER A 2 -32.07 -15.90 -16.03
N CYS A 3 -31.92 -16.87 -15.12
CA CYS A 3 -32.48 -16.99 -13.75
C CYS A 3 -31.56 -17.74 -12.75
N PHE A 4 -31.68 -17.40 -11.45
CA PHE A 4 -31.69 -18.24 -10.21
C PHE A 4 -30.70 -19.45 -10.02
N GLY A 5 -30.31 -19.82 -8.79
CA GLY A 5 -30.59 -19.22 -7.47
C GLY A 5 -30.43 -20.22 -6.30
N CYS A 6 -30.54 -19.70 -5.05
CA CYS A 6 -30.55 -20.43 -3.77
C CYS A 6 -29.21 -21.10 -3.35
N CYS A 7 -28.94 -21.37 -2.06
CA CYS A 7 -29.77 -21.24 -0.84
C CYS A 7 -29.18 -20.28 0.20
N GLY A 8 -30.00 -19.89 1.18
CA GLY A 8 -29.60 -19.34 2.48
C GLY A 8 -30.65 -19.76 3.52
N GLU A 9 -30.27 -19.79 4.80
CA GLU A 9 -31.15 -20.19 5.91
C GLU A 9 -30.89 -19.30 7.14
N ASP A 10 -31.97 -18.76 7.71
CA ASP A 10 -32.09 -18.18 9.05
C ASP A 10 -33.21 -18.95 9.76
N ASP A 11 -33.06 -19.37 11.03
CA ASP A 11 -33.86 -18.81 12.15
C ASP A 11 -33.60 -19.44 13.55
N MET A 12 -33.87 -18.59 14.55
CA MET A 12 -34.20 -18.77 15.98
C MET A 12 -34.44 -20.19 16.57
N HIS A 13 -33.87 -20.50 17.76
CA HIS A 13 -34.61 -20.73 19.04
C HIS A 13 -33.74 -21.07 20.29
N LYS A 14 -34.31 -20.84 21.47
CA LYS A 14 -33.88 -21.29 22.82
C LYS A 14 -35.04 -22.06 23.51
N PRO A 15 -34.74 -23.00 24.43
CA PRO A 15 -35.15 -22.79 25.83
C PRO A 15 -34.11 -23.31 26.86
N ALA A 16 -34.49 -23.46 28.15
CA ALA A 16 -33.59 -23.80 29.27
C ALA A 16 -34.26 -24.73 30.31
N GLY A 17 -33.49 -25.33 31.23
CA GLY A 17 -34.04 -26.09 32.37
C GLY A 17 -33.01 -26.66 33.37
N ASN A 18 -33.19 -26.29 34.65
CA ASN A 18 -33.04 -26.98 35.95
C ASN A 18 -32.36 -28.38 36.02
N GLY A 19 -31.66 -28.77 37.11
CA GLY A 19 -31.59 -28.17 38.46
C GLY A 19 -30.50 -28.75 39.40
N PRO A 20 -30.81 -29.18 40.65
CA PRO A 20 -30.17 -28.59 41.85
C PRO A 20 -29.26 -29.52 42.69
N TYR A 21 -28.54 -28.97 43.68
CA TYR A 21 -28.51 -29.45 45.09
C TYR A 21 -27.85 -28.41 46.04
N MET A 22 -27.99 -28.60 47.36
CA MET A 22 -27.64 -27.65 48.44
C MET A 22 -27.09 -28.37 49.68
N THR A 23 -26.06 -27.82 50.35
CA THR A 23 -25.80 -28.03 51.80
C THR A 23 -24.81 -27.00 52.41
N THR A 24 -25.31 -26.21 53.38
CA THR A 24 -24.72 -25.89 54.71
C THR A 24 -23.19 -25.88 54.93
N ASN A 25 -22.54 -24.95 55.64
CA ASN A 25 -22.89 -23.76 56.47
C ASN A 25 -21.59 -22.86 56.55
N THR A 26 -21.35 -21.83 57.39
CA THR A 26 -21.88 -21.34 58.69
C THR A 26 -21.66 -19.81 58.85
N ALA A 27 -21.85 -19.25 60.05
CA ALA A 27 -21.84 -17.81 60.37
C ALA A 27 -20.45 -17.14 60.56
N GLY A 28 -20.37 -15.85 60.19
CA GLY A 28 -19.29 -14.91 60.52
C GLY A 28 -19.50 -13.54 59.83
N ASN A 29 -19.48 -12.42 60.56
CA ASN A 29 -19.90 -11.08 60.10
C ASN A 29 -19.25 -10.00 61.02
N PRO A 30 -19.10 -8.69 60.67
CA PRO A 30 -19.34 -7.99 59.38
C PRO A 30 -18.13 -7.15 58.87
N ALA A 31 -18.43 -6.32 57.86
CA ALA A 31 -17.78 -5.03 57.52
C ALA A 31 -16.49 -5.05 56.66
N GLY A 32 -16.62 -4.54 55.43
CA GLY A 32 -15.52 -4.37 54.47
C GLY A 32 -16.02 -3.98 53.08
N TYR A 33 -16.61 -2.79 52.92
CA TYR A 33 -17.00 -2.28 51.60
C TYR A 33 -15.76 -1.90 50.79
N HIS A 34 -15.37 -2.74 49.83
CA HIS A 34 -14.47 -2.33 48.75
C HIS A 34 -15.20 -2.28 47.41
N THR A 35 -15.17 -1.09 46.81
CA THR A 35 -15.86 -0.73 45.57
C THR A 35 -15.29 -1.51 44.38
N MET A 36 -16.13 -1.73 43.35
CA MET A 36 -15.71 -2.39 42.10
C MET A 36 -14.53 -1.66 41.45
N GLU A 37 -13.45 -2.40 41.19
CA GLU A 37 -12.26 -1.89 40.53
C GLU A 37 -12.53 -1.67 39.03
N THR A 38 -12.86 -0.43 38.66
CA THR A 38 -13.02 -0.06 37.24
C THR A 38 -11.64 0.03 36.58
N ALA A 39 -11.27 -1.04 35.86
CA ALA A 39 -10.01 -1.13 35.13
C ALA A 39 -9.73 0.15 34.30
N GLN A 40 -8.64 0.85 34.64
CA GLN A 40 -8.24 2.06 33.91
C GLN A 40 -7.89 1.70 32.47
N LYS A 41 -8.74 2.14 31.53
CA LYS A 41 -8.41 2.11 30.11
C LYS A 41 -7.39 3.21 29.83
N ASP A 42 -6.10 2.84 29.85
CA ASP A 42 -5.00 3.77 29.65
C ASP A 42 -5.19 4.63 28.40
N LYS A 43 -5.33 5.94 28.63
CA LYS A 43 -5.11 6.93 27.59
C LYS A 43 -3.61 6.99 27.36
N GLN A 44 -3.11 6.22 26.40
CA GLN A 44 -1.78 6.46 25.85
C GLN A 44 -1.75 7.87 25.26
N THR A 45 -1.17 8.80 26.02
CA THR A 45 -0.96 10.18 25.61
C THR A 45 0.10 10.19 24.52
N ILE A 46 -0.31 10.04 23.26
CA ILE A 46 0.61 10.06 22.11
C ILE A 46 1.29 11.42 22.09
N THR A 47 2.54 11.47 22.51
CA THR A 47 3.43 12.64 22.45
C THR A 47 3.83 12.87 20.99
N MET A 48 2.87 13.39 20.22
CA MET A 48 3.04 13.66 18.80
C MET A 48 4.15 14.67 18.58
N GLN A 49 5.25 14.18 18.01
CA GLN A 49 6.28 15.03 17.43
C GLN A 49 5.65 15.91 16.34
N PRO A 50 6.05 17.20 16.21
CA PRO A 50 5.57 18.06 15.13
C PRO A 50 5.76 17.45 13.74
N VAL A 51 4.90 17.85 12.81
CA VAL A 51 5.06 17.52 11.38
C VAL A 51 6.28 18.28 10.85
N ALA A 52 7.21 17.58 10.20
CA ALA A 52 8.49 18.12 9.73
C ALA A 52 8.43 18.78 8.34
N VAL A 53 7.22 19.10 7.86
CA VAL A 53 6.90 19.73 6.57
C VAL A 53 5.78 20.76 6.77
N PRO A 54 5.69 21.83 5.95
CA PRO A 54 4.67 22.86 6.10
C PRO A 54 3.24 22.36 5.85
N ALA A 55 2.29 23.01 6.53
CA ALA A 55 0.89 23.01 6.10
C ALA A 55 0.71 23.93 4.88
N ILE A 56 -0.07 23.48 3.89
CA ILE A 56 -0.35 24.20 2.65
C ILE A 56 -1.80 24.70 2.70
N PRO A 57 -2.08 25.99 2.42
CA PRO A 57 -3.45 26.51 2.33
C PRO A 57 -4.28 25.76 1.28
N VAL A 58 -5.56 25.55 1.57
CA VAL A 58 -6.46 24.84 0.65
C VAL A 58 -6.69 25.63 -0.64
N GLU A 59 -6.62 26.97 -0.57
CA GLU A 59 -6.68 27.90 -1.70
C GLU A 59 -5.54 27.60 -2.69
N GLU A 60 -4.31 27.49 -2.19
CA GLU A 60 -3.15 27.16 -3.03
C GLU A 60 -3.31 25.80 -3.71
N LEU A 61 -3.82 24.79 -2.97
CA LEU A 61 -4.08 23.47 -3.54
C LEU A 61 -5.19 23.49 -4.59
N LYS A 62 -6.21 24.34 -4.46
CA LYS A 62 -7.25 24.55 -5.49
C LYS A 62 -6.65 25.26 -6.70
N ASP A 63 -5.91 26.35 -6.50
CA ASP A 63 -5.30 27.16 -7.57
C ASP A 63 -4.38 26.30 -8.47
N ILE A 64 -3.46 25.55 -7.86
CA ILE A 64 -2.44 24.77 -8.59
C ILE A 64 -2.98 23.45 -9.18
N THR A 65 -4.25 23.11 -8.94
CA THR A 65 -4.90 21.88 -9.45
C THR A 65 -6.16 22.14 -10.26
N ASP A 66 -6.50 23.39 -10.62
CA ASP A 66 -7.75 23.72 -11.31
C ASP A 66 -8.98 23.25 -10.51
N ASN A 67 -8.99 23.59 -9.21
CA ASN A 67 -9.96 23.13 -8.21
C ASN A 67 -10.12 21.59 -8.15
N PHE A 68 -9.00 20.86 -8.18
CA PHE A 68 -8.94 19.39 -8.32
C PHE A 68 -9.61 18.88 -9.61
N GLY A 69 -9.43 19.61 -10.70
CA GLY A 69 -10.00 19.36 -12.02
C GLY A 69 -9.38 18.18 -12.79
N SER A 70 -10.05 17.76 -13.85
CA SER A 70 -9.59 16.66 -14.72
C SER A 70 -8.36 17.03 -15.58
N THR A 71 -8.08 18.32 -15.73
CA THR A 71 -6.91 18.90 -16.42
C THR A 71 -5.59 18.60 -15.70
N SER A 72 -5.61 18.58 -14.36
CA SER A 72 -4.46 18.32 -13.50
C SER A 72 -4.39 16.87 -13.00
N LEU A 73 -5.48 16.10 -13.11
CA LEU A 73 -5.57 14.71 -12.66
C LEU A 73 -4.55 13.82 -13.40
N ILE A 74 -3.66 13.17 -12.64
CA ILE A 74 -2.68 12.21 -13.17
C ILE A 74 -2.95 10.76 -12.75
N GLY A 75 -3.74 10.52 -11.70
CA GLY A 75 -4.09 9.16 -11.29
C GLY A 75 -5.20 9.09 -10.25
N GLU A 76 -5.81 7.92 -10.16
CA GLU A 76 -6.84 7.57 -9.19
C GLU A 76 -6.52 6.18 -8.63
N GLY A 77 -6.83 5.95 -7.35
CA GLY A 77 -6.63 4.67 -6.68
C GLY A 77 -7.59 4.53 -5.49
N SER A 78 -7.49 3.41 -4.78
CA SER A 78 -8.39 3.03 -3.66
C SER A 78 -8.31 3.92 -2.40
N TYR A 79 -7.62 5.06 -2.47
CA TYR A 79 -7.35 5.99 -1.37
C TYR A 79 -7.25 7.43 -1.92
N GLY A 80 -8.15 7.79 -2.82
CA GLY A 80 -8.26 9.10 -3.44
C GLY A 80 -7.47 9.31 -4.74
N ARG A 81 -7.39 10.58 -5.13
CA ARG A 81 -6.95 11.05 -6.45
C ARG A 81 -5.65 11.84 -6.35
N VAL A 82 -4.80 11.69 -7.37
CA VAL A 82 -3.50 12.35 -7.48
C VAL A 82 -3.53 13.32 -8.65
N TYR A 83 -3.24 14.58 -8.36
CA TYR A 83 -3.18 15.69 -9.30
C TYR A 83 -1.75 16.19 -9.43
N ARG A 84 -1.37 16.76 -10.57
CA ARG A 84 -0.07 17.42 -10.77
C ARG A 84 -0.22 18.92 -10.56
N GLY A 85 0.54 19.46 -9.60
CA GLY A 85 0.64 20.90 -9.37
C GLY A 85 2.08 21.38 -9.37
N VAL A 86 2.26 22.69 -9.21
CA VAL A 86 3.55 23.33 -8.89
C VAL A 86 3.28 24.23 -7.68
N LEU A 87 3.92 23.95 -6.55
CA LEU A 87 3.74 24.72 -5.31
C LEU A 87 4.29 26.14 -5.47
N LYS A 88 3.92 27.08 -4.58
CA LYS A 88 4.50 28.45 -4.60
C LYS A 88 6.03 28.51 -4.42
N SER A 89 6.64 27.42 -3.96
CA SER A 89 8.11 27.24 -3.95
C SER A 89 8.73 27.01 -5.34
N GLY A 90 7.92 26.86 -6.39
CA GLY A 90 8.36 26.44 -7.73
C GLY A 90 8.55 24.93 -7.88
N GLN A 91 8.39 24.15 -6.81
CA GLN A 91 8.59 22.70 -6.85
C GLN A 91 7.36 21.98 -7.44
N ALA A 92 7.58 21.12 -8.44
CA ALA A 92 6.55 20.27 -9.00
C ALA A 92 6.13 19.19 -8.01
N ALA A 93 4.82 19.03 -7.80
CA ALA A 93 4.27 18.17 -6.76
C ALA A 93 3.15 17.24 -7.27
N ALA A 94 3.11 16.03 -6.70
CA ALA A 94 1.99 15.10 -6.79
C ALA A 94 1.05 15.36 -5.60
N ILE A 95 -0.05 16.07 -5.88
CA ILE A 95 -1.07 16.47 -4.91
C ILE A 95 -2.07 15.32 -4.74
N LYS A 96 -1.89 14.48 -3.72
CA LYS A 96 -2.80 13.38 -3.40
C LYS A 96 -3.90 13.86 -2.47
N LYS A 97 -5.08 14.12 -3.03
CA LYS A 97 -6.33 14.33 -2.28
C LYS A 97 -6.85 12.96 -1.84
N LEU A 98 -7.02 12.77 -0.53
CA LEU A 98 -7.53 11.53 0.03
C LEU A 98 -9.06 11.49 -0.01
N ASP A 99 -9.63 10.29 -0.03
CA ASP A 99 -11.06 10.09 0.16
C ASP A 99 -11.46 10.31 1.62
N SER A 100 -12.71 10.71 1.84
CA SER A 100 -13.26 10.94 3.18
C SER A 100 -13.20 9.68 4.05
N SER A 101 -12.52 9.75 5.19
CA SER A 101 -12.40 8.64 6.15
C SER A 101 -12.95 9.01 7.52
N LYS A 102 -13.35 7.99 8.31
CA LYS A 102 -13.84 8.16 9.69
C LYS A 102 -12.71 8.33 10.74
N GLN A 103 -11.46 8.36 10.30
CA GLN A 103 -10.28 8.50 11.14
C GLN A 103 -10.21 9.92 11.74
N PRO A 104 -9.96 10.09 13.04
CA PRO A 104 -9.73 11.41 13.66
C PRO A 104 -8.52 12.16 13.08
N ASP A 105 -8.58 13.49 13.04
CA ASP A 105 -7.46 14.31 12.54
C ASP A 105 -6.17 14.12 13.36
N GLN A 106 -6.28 13.86 14.67
CA GLN A 106 -5.12 13.57 15.52
C GLN A 106 -4.36 12.32 15.05
N GLU A 107 -5.07 11.24 14.70
CA GLU A 107 -4.47 10.01 14.17
C GLU A 107 -3.91 10.22 12.76
N PHE A 108 -4.59 11.01 11.94
CA PHE A 108 -4.09 11.37 10.61
C PHE A 108 -2.80 12.19 10.71
N LEU A 109 -2.78 13.23 11.54
CA LEU A 109 -1.61 14.08 11.76
C LEU A 109 -0.45 13.32 12.44
N ALA A 110 -0.71 12.28 13.22
CA ALA A 110 0.32 11.38 13.71
C ALA A 110 0.99 10.60 12.56
N GLN A 111 0.20 10.09 11.61
CA GLN A 111 0.73 9.41 10.41
C GLN A 111 1.48 10.39 9.49
N VAL A 112 0.94 11.59 9.26
CA VAL A 112 1.63 12.66 8.49
C VAL A 112 2.94 13.06 9.17
N SER A 113 2.95 13.18 10.51
CA SER A 113 4.16 13.40 11.30
C SER A 113 5.19 12.31 11.06
N MET A 114 4.82 11.03 11.13
CA MET A 114 5.73 9.91 10.82
C MET A 114 6.29 10.00 9.39
N VAL A 115 5.42 10.19 8.37
CA VAL A 115 5.83 10.24 6.96
C VAL A 115 6.72 11.45 6.67
N SER A 116 6.48 12.60 7.30
CA SER A 116 7.27 13.83 7.11
C SER A 116 8.75 13.71 7.50
N ARG A 117 9.12 12.69 8.29
CA ARG A 117 10.51 12.40 8.68
C ARG A 117 11.19 11.34 7.80
N LEU A 118 10.48 10.72 6.86
CA LEU A 118 11.06 9.77 5.91
C LEU A 118 11.82 10.53 4.82
N LYS A 119 13.15 10.55 4.90
CA LYS A 119 14.05 11.18 3.92
C LYS A 119 15.10 10.17 3.48
N HIS A 120 15.03 9.77 2.22
CA HIS A 120 15.92 8.80 1.60
C HIS A 120 15.77 8.87 0.07
N ASP A 121 16.85 8.80 -0.69
CA ASP A 121 16.89 9.03 -2.15
C ASP A 121 15.96 8.13 -2.98
N ASN A 122 15.50 7.02 -2.39
CA ASN A 122 14.61 6.03 -3.00
C ASN A 122 13.19 6.03 -2.38
N VAL A 123 12.82 7.08 -1.63
CA VAL A 123 11.49 7.27 -1.03
C VAL A 123 10.99 8.66 -1.41
N VAL A 124 9.84 8.73 -2.08
CA VAL A 124 9.24 10.00 -2.54
C VAL A 124 8.96 10.91 -1.35
N GLY A 125 9.61 12.08 -1.32
CA GLY A 125 9.50 13.03 -0.22
C GLY A 125 8.09 13.60 -0.09
N LEU A 126 7.62 13.74 1.16
CA LEU A 126 6.48 14.59 1.48
C LEU A 126 6.97 16.04 1.51
N LEU A 127 6.29 16.93 0.80
CA LEU A 127 6.61 18.37 0.70
C LEU A 127 5.70 19.22 1.59
N GLY A 128 4.49 18.75 1.86
CA GLY A 128 3.54 19.42 2.75
C GLY A 128 2.20 18.68 2.81
N TYR A 129 1.28 19.20 3.62
CA TYR A 129 -0.03 18.59 3.86
C TYR A 129 -1.11 19.66 4.00
N CYS A 130 -2.37 19.26 3.87
CA CYS A 130 -3.52 20.12 4.18
C CYS A 130 -4.60 19.30 4.90
N VAL A 131 -5.20 19.93 5.92
CA VAL A 131 -6.42 19.47 6.60
C VAL A 131 -7.34 20.69 6.66
N ASP A 132 -8.46 20.64 5.94
CA ASP A 132 -9.47 21.70 5.87
C ASP A 132 -10.86 21.08 6.04
N GLY A 133 -11.38 21.11 7.26
CA GLY A 133 -12.59 20.36 7.63
C GLY A 133 -12.46 18.87 7.28
N GLY A 134 -13.32 18.39 6.38
CA GLY A 134 -13.27 17.00 5.89
C GLY A 134 -12.26 16.74 4.76
N LEU A 135 -11.60 17.77 4.22
CA LEU A 135 -10.63 17.63 3.13
C LEU A 135 -9.23 17.33 3.69
N ARG A 136 -8.62 16.24 3.23
CA ARG A 136 -7.24 15.87 3.55
C ARG A 136 -6.43 15.70 2.27
N VAL A 137 -5.27 16.37 2.21
CA VAL A 137 -4.39 16.36 1.03
C VAL A 137 -2.94 16.22 1.45
N LEU A 138 -2.17 15.45 0.69
CA LEU A 138 -0.72 15.28 0.86
C LEU A 138 -0.01 15.70 -0.43
N ALA A 139 0.91 16.66 -0.33
CA ALA A 139 1.75 17.08 -1.46
C ALA A 139 3.08 16.31 -1.39
N TYR A 140 3.31 15.44 -2.38
CA TYR A 140 4.56 14.68 -2.54
C TYR A 140 5.40 15.24 -3.68
N GLU A 141 6.68 14.89 -3.74
CA GLU A 141 7.53 15.14 -4.90
C GLU A 141 6.94 14.52 -6.18
N TYR A 142 6.95 15.28 -7.28
CA TYR A 142 6.48 14.78 -8.57
C TYR A 142 7.55 13.94 -9.28
N ALA A 143 7.34 12.62 -9.32
CA ALA A 143 8.16 11.71 -10.14
C ALA A 143 7.89 11.91 -11.65
N PRO A 144 8.82 12.47 -12.44
CA PRO A 144 8.54 12.88 -13.82
C PRO A 144 8.32 11.71 -14.78
N ASN A 145 8.90 10.55 -14.47
CA ASN A 145 8.78 9.33 -15.27
C ASN A 145 7.55 8.48 -14.93
N GLY A 146 6.67 8.97 -14.04
CA GLY A 146 5.51 8.23 -13.56
C GLY A 146 5.87 7.08 -12.61
N SER A 147 5.02 6.06 -12.55
CA SER A 147 5.22 4.85 -11.77
C SER A 147 5.88 3.73 -12.59
N LEU A 148 6.45 2.74 -11.90
CA LEU A 148 6.99 1.54 -12.56
C LEU A 148 5.90 0.78 -13.35
N HIS A 149 4.64 0.82 -12.95
CA HIS A 149 3.54 0.22 -13.70
C HIS A 149 3.28 0.97 -15.03
N ASP A 150 3.28 2.31 -15.01
CA ASP A 150 3.16 3.13 -16.22
C ASP A 150 4.25 2.79 -17.24
N ILE A 151 5.47 2.51 -16.75
CA ILE A 151 6.59 2.07 -17.57
C ILE A 151 6.37 0.62 -18.05
N LEU A 152 6.14 -0.35 -17.16
CA LEU A 152 6.08 -1.78 -17.53
C LEU A 152 4.97 -2.14 -18.53
N HIS A 153 3.87 -1.39 -18.56
CA HIS A 153 2.69 -1.70 -19.38
C HIS A 153 2.28 -0.59 -20.36
N GLY A 154 2.83 0.62 -20.22
CA GLY A 154 2.31 1.81 -20.91
C GLY A 154 1.05 2.37 -20.23
N ARG A 155 0.89 3.70 -20.24
CA ARG A 155 -0.22 4.37 -19.54
C ARG A 155 -1.22 4.95 -20.53
N LYS A 156 -2.49 4.53 -20.45
CA LYS A 156 -3.61 5.06 -21.27
C LYS A 156 -3.99 6.54 -20.99
N GLY A 157 -3.14 7.34 -20.34
CA GLY A 157 -3.53 8.65 -19.79
C GLY A 157 -2.44 9.69 -19.51
N VAL A 158 -1.15 9.47 -19.81
CA VAL A 158 -0.13 10.55 -19.75
C VAL A 158 0.45 10.78 -21.14
N LYS A 159 0.39 12.03 -21.60
CA LYS A 159 1.02 12.48 -22.85
C LYS A 159 2.53 12.21 -22.78
N GLY A 160 3.03 11.35 -23.67
CA GLY A 160 4.44 10.94 -23.72
C GLY A 160 4.76 9.59 -23.07
N ALA A 161 3.81 8.94 -22.38
CA ALA A 161 4.03 7.62 -21.79
C ALA A 161 4.06 6.51 -22.87
N GLN A 162 5.26 6.14 -23.32
CA GLN A 162 5.48 4.97 -24.18
C GLN A 162 5.32 3.68 -23.38
N PRO A 163 4.84 2.56 -23.98
CA PRO A 163 5.01 1.23 -23.41
C PRO A 163 6.50 0.94 -23.19
N GLY A 164 6.89 0.68 -21.95
CA GLY A 164 8.30 0.57 -21.58
C GLY A 164 8.96 -0.70 -22.10
N PRO A 165 10.29 -0.68 -22.29
CA PRO A 165 11.00 -1.71 -23.04
C PRO A 165 11.17 -3.05 -22.30
N ALA A 166 10.65 -3.21 -21.08
CA ALA A 166 10.93 -4.37 -20.24
C ALA A 166 10.27 -5.65 -20.75
N THR A 167 8.94 -5.66 -20.90
CA THR A 167 8.19 -6.86 -21.32
C THR A 167 8.60 -7.36 -22.71
N PRO A 168 8.87 -6.54 -23.74
CA PRO A 168 9.41 -7.00 -25.03
C PRO A 168 10.89 -7.45 -25.01
N LYS A 169 11.63 -7.21 -23.92
CA LYS A 169 13.05 -7.63 -23.77
C LYS A 169 13.22 -8.90 -22.91
N LEU A 170 12.21 -9.30 -22.13
CA LEU A 170 12.24 -10.55 -21.35
C LEU A 170 11.97 -11.81 -22.20
N SER A 171 11.84 -11.70 -23.52
CA SER A 171 11.81 -12.86 -24.42
C SER A 171 13.18 -13.56 -24.50
N GLU A 172 13.18 -14.86 -24.80
CA GLU A 172 14.38 -15.71 -24.75
C GLU A 172 15.54 -15.20 -25.64
N ASP A 173 15.25 -14.65 -26.82
CA ASP A 173 16.26 -14.05 -27.71
C ASP A 173 16.86 -12.75 -27.17
N LYS A 174 16.09 -11.97 -26.41
CA LYS A 174 16.42 -10.60 -25.99
C LYS A 174 16.90 -10.49 -24.55
N VAL A 175 16.67 -11.51 -23.72
CA VAL A 175 17.05 -11.50 -22.30
C VAL A 175 18.51 -11.15 -22.06
N LYS A 176 19.42 -11.55 -22.97
CA LYS A 176 20.86 -11.21 -22.92
C LYS A 176 21.12 -9.70 -22.88
N GLN A 177 20.22 -8.87 -23.42
CA GLN A 177 20.27 -7.41 -23.41
C GLN A 177 19.78 -6.79 -22.09
N CYS A 178 19.26 -7.61 -21.17
CA CYS A 178 18.80 -7.24 -19.83
C CYS A 178 19.68 -7.77 -18.70
N VAL A 179 20.66 -8.63 -19.00
CA VAL A 179 21.61 -9.12 -17.99
C VAL A 179 22.60 -8.01 -17.64
N ASP A 180 22.95 -7.91 -16.36
CA ASP A 180 23.96 -6.97 -15.88
C ASP A 180 25.30 -7.23 -16.58
N ALA A 181 25.82 -6.21 -17.27
CA ALA A 181 27.06 -6.29 -18.04
C ALA A 181 28.26 -6.70 -17.16
N ARG A 182 28.24 -6.41 -15.85
CA ARG A 182 29.29 -6.78 -14.89
C ARG A 182 29.42 -8.29 -14.68
N LEU A 183 28.43 -9.08 -15.12
CA LEU A 183 28.52 -10.54 -15.13
C LEU A 183 29.36 -11.08 -16.31
N ASN A 184 29.80 -10.25 -17.26
CA ASN A 184 30.73 -10.61 -18.36
C ASN A 184 30.37 -11.82 -19.23
N GLY A 185 29.16 -12.39 -19.11
CA GLY A 185 28.77 -13.66 -19.75
C GLY A 185 28.90 -14.90 -18.85
N GLU A 186 29.38 -14.76 -17.61
CA GLU A 186 29.60 -15.82 -16.62
C GLU A 186 28.29 -16.29 -15.96
N TYR A 187 27.32 -16.72 -16.77
CA TYR A 187 26.04 -17.22 -16.30
C TYR A 187 25.49 -18.34 -17.21
N PRO A 188 24.81 -19.37 -16.68
CA PRO A 188 24.16 -20.38 -17.52
C PRO A 188 23.01 -19.74 -18.32
N PRO A 189 23.01 -19.73 -19.67
CA PRO A 189 21.99 -19.01 -20.44
C PRO A 189 20.57 -19.52 -20.17
N LYS A 190 20.40 -20.83 -19.95
CA LYS A 190 19.13 -21.45 -19.57
C LYS A 190 18.60 -21.01 -18.20
N ALA A 191 19.49 -20.68 -17.26
CA ALA A 191 19.09 -20.15 -15.95
C ALA A 191 18.56 -18.71 -16.08
N VAL A 192 19.23 -17.88 -16.88
CA VAL A 192 18.79 -16.51 -17.18
C VAL A 192 17.46 -16.50 -17.95
N ALA A 193 17.29 -17.36 -18.96
CA ALA A 193 16.01 -17.49 -19.67
C ALA A 193 14.86 -17.89 -18.72
N LYS A 194 15.09 -18.86 -17.82
CA LYS A 194 14.09 -19.26 -16.81
C LYS A 194 13.79 -18.14 -15.81
N MET A 195 14.81 -17.39 -15.35
CA MET A 195 14.63 -16.25 -14.46
C MET A 195 13.79 -15.15 -15.12
N ALA A 196 14.05 -14.83 -16.40
CA ALA A 196 13.28 -13.84 -17.14
C ALA A 196 11.84 -14.26 -17.40
N ALA A 197 11.58 -15.55 -17.66
CA ALA A 197 10.22 -16.08 -17.75
C ALA A 197 9.46 -15.91 -16.42
N VAL A 198 10.09 -16.20 -15.27
CA VAL A 198 9.47 -15.96 -13.95
C VAL A 198 9.25 -14.46 -13.71
N ALA A 199 10.21 -13.60 -14.07
CA ALA A 199 10.07 -12.15 -13.95
C ALA A 199 8.91 -11.62 -14.81
N ALA A 200 8.78 -12.08 -16.05
CA ALA A 200 7.70 -11.71 -16.96
C ALA A 200 6.32 -12.09 -16.41
N LEU A 201 6.18 -13.26 -15.77
CA LEU A 201 4.95 -13.66 -15.07
C LEU A 201 4.65 -12.75 -13.86
N CYS A 202 5.67 -12.30 -13.13
CA CYS A 202 5.49 -11.35 -12.02
C CYS A 202 5.05 -9.96 -12.49
N VAL A 203 5.37 -9.56 -13.72
CA VAL A 203 4.96 -8.28 -14.34
C VAL A 203 3.85 -8.43 -15.38
N GLN A 204 2.91 -9.35 -15.17
CA GLN A 204 1.64 -9.38 -15.92
C GLN A 204 0.79 -8.13 -15.62
N TYR A 205 -0.02 -7.69 -16.58
CA TYR A 205 -0.85 -6.48 -16.41
C TYR A 205 -1.97 -6.70 -15.39
N GLU A 206 -2.76 -7.75 -15.57
CA GLU A 206 -3.76 -8.21 -14.61
C GLU A 206 -3.09 -8.77 -13.35
N ALA A 207 -3.62 -8.42 -12.17
CA ALA A 207 -3.07 -8.90 -10.91
C ALA A 207 -3.28 -10.42 -10.72
N ASP A 208 -4.41 -10.94 -11.19
CA ASP A 208 -4.84 -12.32 -10.96
C ASP A 208 -4.01 -13.37 -11.73
N PHE A 209 -3.29 -12.94 -12.77
CA PHE A 209 -2.35 -13.79 -13.52
C PHE A 209 -0.92 -13.77 -12.96
N ARG A 210 -0.64 -12.96 -11.92
CA ARG A 210 0.69 -12.91 -11.30
C ARG A 210 0.86 -14.07 -10.31
N PRO A 211 1.98 -14.82 -10.36
CA PRO A 211 2.24 -15.90 -9.43
C PRO A 211 2.44 -15.36 -8.00
N ASN A 212 1.84 -16.03 -7.01
CA ASN A 212 2.15 -15.75 -5.62
C ASN A 212 3.60 -16.15 -5.27
N MET A 213 4.14 -15.60 -4.18
CA MET A 213 5.55 -15.82 -3.81
C MET A 213 5.94 -17.29 -3.59
N SER A 214 5.00 -18.17 -3.21
CA SER A 214 5.28 -19.61 -3.09
C SER A 214 5.56 -20.24 -4.46
N ILE A 215 4.81 -19.84 -5.50
CA ILE A 215 5.04 -20.27 -6.88
C ILE A 215 6.36 -19.70 -7.41
N VAL A 216 6.64 -18.41 -7.17
CA VAL A 216 7.91 -17.75 -7.57
C VAL A 216 9.12 -18.46 -6.95
N VAL A 217 9.10 -18.71 -5.64
CA VAL A 217 10.19 -19.43 -4.95
C VAL A 217 10.37 -20.85 -5.50
N LYS A 218 9.27 -21.61 -5.68
CA LYS A 218 9.34 -22.96 -6.28
C LYS A 218 9.89 -22.96 -7.71
N ALA A 219 9.58 -21.94 -8.51
CA ALA A 219 10.09 -21.81 -9.87
C ALA A 219 11.60 -21.47 -9.90
N LEU A 220 12.07 -20.66 -8.95
CA LEU A 220 13.47 -20.22 -8.87
C LEU A 220 14.38 -21.22 -8.12
N GLN A 221 13.87 -22.02 -7.18
CA GLN A 221 14.66 -22.95 -6.36
C GLN A 221 15.65 -23.83 -7.16
N PRO A 222 15.30 -24.41 -8.33
CA PRO A 222 16.24 -25.21 -9.12
C PRO A 222 17.44 -24.44 -9.68
N LEU A 223 17.39 -23.10 -9.73
CA LEU A 223 18.49 -22.24 -10.17
C LEU A 223 19.50 -21.95 -9.05
N LEU A 224 19.08 -22.02 -7.78
CA LEU A 224 19.96 -21.79 -6.63
C LEU A 224 20.86 -23.00 -6.34
N ASN A 225 20.38 -24.20 -6.67
CA ASN A 225 21.10 -25.45 -6.40
C ASN A 225 22.18 -25.77 -7.46
N THR A 226 22.39 -24.94 -8.50
CA THR A 226 23.40 -25.18 -9.54
C THR A 226 24.80 -24.73 -9.12
N ARG A 227 25.42 -25.44 -8.16
CA ARG A 227 26.87 -25.34 -7.91
C ARG A 227 27.59 -26.59 -8.43
N SER A 228 28.54 -26.34 -9.34
CA SER A 228 29.67 -27.22 -9.72
C SER A 228 29.37 -28.73 -9.85
N GLY A 229 29.09 -29.18 -11.07
CA GLY A 229 29.72 -30.41 -11.53
C GLY A 229 31.25 -30.18 -11.66
N PRO A 230 32.08 -31.23 -11.55
CA PRO A 230 33.53 -31.08 -11.69
C PRO A 230 33.91 -30.68 -13.13
N PRO A 231 35.07 -30.01 -13.32
CA PRO A 231 35.64 -29.84 -14.66
C PRO A 231 35.99 -31.21 -15.26
N GLN A 232 35.90 -31.29 -16.60
CA GLN A 232 36.51 -32.34 -17.41
C GLN A 232 37.84 -31.84 -17.98
#